data_AF-X1GBB8-F1
#
_entry.id   AF-X1GBB8-F1
#
_cell.length_a   1.000
_cell.length_b   1.000
_cell.length_c   1.000
_cell.angle_alpha   90.00
_cell.angle_beta   90.00
_cell.angle_gamma   90.00
#
_symmetry.space_group_name_H-M   'P 1'
#
loop_
_entity.id
_entity.type
_entity.pdbx_description
1 polymer ?
#
loop_
_entity_poly.entity_id
_entity_poly.type
_entity_poly.pdbx_seq_one_letter_code
_entity_poly.pdbx_strand_id
1 'polypeptide(L)' 'IRVANNDEALILRALDIGAQGIEIPQINSKLQAIKAVRSVKYAPQGERGVCRYVRAANYSSINKFKYFKSF' A
#
# COMPACT_ATOMS: atom_id res chain seq x y z
N ILE A 1 7.77 7.36 -1.71
CA ILE A 1 7.26 8.50 -0.90
C ILE A 1 7.53 8.21 0.56
N ARG A 2 8.09 9.16 1.32
CA ARG A 2 8.18 9.01 2.78
C ARG A 2 6.86 9.45 3.41
N VAL A 3 6.17 8.54 4.09
CA VAL A 3 4.89 8.84 4.77
C VAL A 3 5.15 9.52 6.10
N ALA A 4 4.17 10.28 6.61
CA ALA A 4 4.35 11.02 7.86
C ALA A 4 4.47 10.11 9.09
N ASN A 5 3.74 8.99 9.12
CA ASN A 5 3.75 8.01 10.21
C ASN A 5 3.37 6.61 9.70
N ASN A 6 3.43 5.61 10.58
CA ASN A 6 2.98 4.24 10.32
C ASN A 6 1.45 4.12 10.49
N ASP A 7 0.71 4.82 9.63
CA ASP A 7 -0.75 4.83 9.59
C ASP A 7 -1.29 4.22 8.29
N GLU A 8 -2.27 3.34 8.41
CA GLU A 8 -2.85 2.59 7.29
C GLU A 8 -3.50 3.50 6.24
N ALA A 9 -4.17 4.58 6.66
CA ALA A 9 -4.85 5.48 5.74
C ALA A 9 -3.85 6.34 4.95
N LEU A 10 -2.76 6.78 5.59
CA LEU A 10 -1.69 7.51 4.89
C LEU A 10 -0.93 6.60 3.91
N ILE A 11 -0.64 5.37 4.31
CA ILE A 11 0.00 4.36 3.47
C ILE A 11 -0.89 4.06 2.26
N LEU A 12 -2.17 3.79 2.49
CA LEU A 12 -3.15 3.52 1.43
C LEU A 12 -3.22 4.68 0.44
N ARG A 13 -3.36 5.91 0.94
CA ARG A 13 -3.44 7.12 0.10
C ARG A 13 -2.19 7.29 -0.75
N ALA A 14 -1.00 7.12 -0.17
CA ALA A 14 0.26 7.24 -0.91
C ALA A 14 0.35 6.21 -2.05
N LEU A 15 -0.06 4.96 -1.78
CA LEU A 15 -0.03 3.90 -2.78
C LEU A 15 -1.12 4.07 -3.84
N ASP A 16 -2.32 4.53 -3.49
CA ASP A 16 -3.45 4.72 -4.42
C ASP A 16 -3.21 5.88 -5.40
N ILE A 17 -2.47 6.91 -4.96
CA ILE A 17 -1.96 7.97 -5.84
C ILE A 17 -0.98 7.38 -6.89
N GLY A 18 -0.44 6.18 -6.67
CA GLY A 18 0.43 5.47 -7.61
C GLY A 18 1.91 5.50 -7.24
N ALA A 19 2.23 5.66 -5.95
CA ALA A 19 3.58 5.41 -5.49
C ALA A 19 3.92 3.92 -5.63
N GLN A 20 5.08 3.62 -6.22
CA GLN A 20 5.58 2.24 -6.34
C GLN A 20 6.18 1.71 -5.03
N GLY A 21 6.50 2.60 -4.10
CA GLY A 21 7.10 2.26 -2.83
C GLY A 21 7.00 3.41 -1.84
N ILE A 22 7.03 3.06 -0.56
CA ILE A 22 6.98 4.00 0.54
C ILE A 22 8.10 3.76 1.56
N GLU A 23 8.53 4.82 2.20
CA GLU A 23 9.45 4.79 3.34
C GLU A 23 8.64 5.19 4.58
N ILE A 24 8.72 4.39 5.65
CA ILE A 24 7.97 4.63 6.88
C ILE A 24 8.97 5.05 7.98
N PRO A 25 8.81 6.24 8.57
CA PRO A 25 9.75 6.75 9.56
C PRO A 25 9.60 6.03 10.91
N GLN A 26 10.69 6.02 11.70
CA GLN A 26 10.70 5.67 13.12
C GLN A 26 10.12 4.28 13.47
N ILE A 27 10.39 3.28 12.63
CA ILE A 27 10.08 1.89 12.97
C ILE A 27 11.07 1.40 14.02
N ASN A 28 10.61 1.28 15.26
CA ASN A 28 11.44 0.94 16.43
C ASN A 28 11.16 -0.45 16.98
N SER A 29 10.21 -1.20 16.40
CA SER A 29 9.90 -2.56 16.85
C SER A 29 9.49 -3.48 15.72
N LYS A 30 9.67 -4.78 15.94
CA LYS A 30 9.25 -5.84 15.01
C LYS A 30 7.76 -5.76 14.70
N LEU A 31 6.92 -5.47 15.70
CA LEU A 31 5.47 -5.37 15.53
C LEU A 31 5.09 -4.19 14.63
N GLN A 32 5.76 -3.04 14.77
CA GLN A 32 5.55 -1.90 13.88
C GLN A 32 5.95 -2.22 12.43
N ALA A 33 7.07 -2.92 12.23
CA ALA A 33 7.50 -3.37 10.91
C ALA A 33 6.48 -4.34 10.27
N ILE A 34 5.97 -5.29 11.04
CA ILE A 34 4.94 -6.23 10.57
C ILE A 34 3.66 -5.47 10.19
N LYS A 35 3.20 -4.53 11.03
CA LYS A 35 2.03 -3.71 10.74
C LYS A 35 2.22 -2.94 9.43
N ALA A 36 3.35 -2.27 9.28
CA ALA A 36 3.71 -1.54 8.06
C ALA A 36 3.63 -2.41 6.80
N VAL A 37 4.20 -3.62 6.85
CA VAL A 37 4.16 -4.57 5.72
C VAL A 37 2.73 -4.99 5.40
N ARG A 38 1.92 -5.29 6.43
CA ARG A 38 0.51 -5.66 6.26
C ARG A 38 -0.30 -4.54 5.62
N SER A 39 -0.05 -3.27 5.98
CA SER A 39 -0.75 -2.11 5.40
C SER A 39 -0.46 -1.89 3.91
N VAL A 40 0.67 -2.38 3.39
CA VAL A 40 1.08 -2.22 1.99
C VAL A 40 0.54 -3.34 1.09
N LYS A 41 0.36 -4.55 1.64
CA LYS A 41 0.00 -5.75 0.88
C LYS A 41 -1.49 -6.00 0.85
N TYR A 42 -1.99 -6.50 -0.28
CA TYR A 42 -3.35 -7.00 -0.39
C TYR A 42 -3.50 -8.35 0.33
N ALA A 43 -4.74 -8.74 0.62
CA ALA A 43 -5.04 -10.08 1.12
C ALA A 43 -4.60 -11.15 0.09
N PRO A 44 -4.05 -12.30 0.54
CA PRO A 44 -3.92 -12.76 1.93
C PRO A 44 -2.67 -12.29 2.68
N GLN A 45 -1.71 -11.63 2.02
CA GLN A 45 -0.42 -11.25 2.62
C GLN A 45 -0.51 -10.01 3.52
N GLY A 46 -1.58 -9.22 3.39
CA GLY A 46 -1.81 -8.04 4.20
C GLY A 46 -3.27 -7.60 4.21
N GLU A 47 -3.48 -6.34 4.58
CA GLU A 47 -4.76 -5.73 4.93
C GLU A 47 -5.01 -4.43 4.15
N ARG A 48 -4.26 -4.18 3.07
CA ARG A 48 -4.45 -3.00 2.23
C ARG A 48 -5.85 -2.97 1.62
N GLY A 49 -6.57 -1.87 1.81
CA GLY A 49 -7.86 -1.61 1.17
C GLY A 49 -7.75 -1.58 -0.35
N VAL A 50 -8.76 -2.11 -1.04
CA VAL A 50 -8.78 -2.20 -2.51
C VAL A 50 -9.73 -1.16 -3.09
N CYS A 51 -9.20 -0.25 -3.90
CA CYS A 51 -9.97 0.56 -4.84
C CYS A 51 -9.29 0.47 -6.21
N ARG A 52 -10.02 0.11 -7.27
CA ARG A 52 -9.48 0.02 -8.64
C ARG A 52 -9.74 1.27 -9.49
N TYR A 53 -10.45 2.26 -8.96
CA TYR A 53 -10.73 3.52 -9.65
C TYR A 53 -9.65 4.59 -9.40
N VAL A 54 -8.53 4.21 -8.78
CA VAL A 54 -7.43 5.11 -8.43
C VAL A 54 -6.34 5.13 -9.50
N ARG A 55 -5.43 6.12 -9.42
CA ARG A 55 -4.32 6.28 -10.37
C ARG A 55 -3.41 5.06 -10.41
N ALA A 56 -3.16 4.40 -9.28
CA ALA A 56 -2.37 3.17 -9.23
C ALA A 56 -2.92 2.04 -10.12
N ALA A 57 -4.23 2.00 -10.33
CA ALA A 57 -4.91 1.02 -11.18
C ALA A 57 -5.16 1.54 -12.61
N ASN A 58 -4.60 2.70 -12.96
CA ASN A 58 -4.89 3.47 -14.17
C ASN A 58 -6.40 3.58 -14.43
N TYR A 59 -7.15 3.95 -13.38
CA TYR A 59 -8.61 4.14 -13.44
C TYR A 59 -9.34 2.92 -14.03
N SER A 60 -9.08 1.74 -13.44
CA SER A 60 -9.63 0.43 -13.83
C SER A 60 -9.16 -0.14 -15.18
N SER A 61 -8.31 0.54 -15.94
CA SER A 61 -7.83 0.03 -17.23
C SER A 61 -6.79 -1.10 -17.10
N ILE A 62 -6.12 -1.25 -15.95
CA ILE A 62 -5.19 -2.36 -15.72
C ILE A 62 -5.98 -3.66 -15.47
N ASN A 63 -5.56 -4.75 -16.12
CA ASN A 63 -6.12 -6.09 -15.87
C ASN A 63 -6.06 -6.45 -14.38
N LYS A 64 -7.17 -7.03 -13.86
CA LYS A 64 -7.33 -7.38 -12.44
C LYS A 64 -6.16 -8.21 -11.90
N PHE A 65 -5.78 -9.28 -12.59
CA PHE A 65 -4.74 -10.20 -12.12
C PHE A 65 -3.36 -9.54 -12.14
N LYS A 66 -3.12 -8.66 -13.12
CA LYS A 66 -1.88 -7.88 -13.18
C LYS A 66 -1.81 -6.85 -12.05
N TYR A 67 -2.93 -6.21 -11.71
CA TYR A 67 -3.00 -5.24 -10.62
C TYR A 67 -2.66 -5.88 -9.27
N PHE A 68 -3.25 -7.03 -8.95
CA PHE A 68 -2.99 -7.73 -7.69
C PHE A 68 -1.66 -8.49 -7.65
N LYS A 69 -1.05 -8.80 -8.80
CA LYS A 69 0.33 -9.32 -8.85
C LYS A 69 1.38 -8.24 -8.67
N SER A 70 1.02 -6.97 -8.85
CA SER A 70 1.93 -5.86 -8.62
C SER A 70 2.04 -5.65 -7.10
N PHE A 71 3.15 -6.15 -6.54
CA PHE A 71 3.62 -6.10 -5.14
C PHE A 71 3.14 -7.20 -4.20
#